data_AF-A0A1D2I4J3-F1
#
_entry.id   AF-A0A1D2I4J3-F1
#
_cell.length_a   1.000
_cell.length_b   1.000
_cell.length_c   1.000
_cell.angle_alpha   90.00
_cell.angle_beta   90.00
_cell.angle_gamma   90.00
#
_symmetry.space_group_name_H-M   'P 1'
#
loop_
_entity.id
_entity.type
_entity.pdbx_description
1 polymer ?
#
loop_
_entity_poly.entity_id
_entity_poly.type
_entity_poly.pdbx_seq_one_letter_code
_entity_poly.pdbx_strand_id
1 'polypeptide(L)'
;MNLRDHATRVVVLRVLRDAVEAEYRAERRAVLDGLRAARAELALKSMRVTMPDDTPIATLTLIDPQPTVVVADEDAFTAWTAANHPGEVETLVRVRSAWQREFFARLACSGPVADPRTGEVVPGLTVAPAPEPRSFSLRPVPGGTERVARAWRTGEIDLRGLLALDGGET
;
A
#
# COMPACT_ATOMS: atom_id res chain seq x y z
N MET A 1 -30.03 4.57 -0.74
CA MET A 1 -29.35 3.65 0.19
C MET A 1 -29.13 4.36 1.51
N ASN A 2 -29.26 3.65 2.62
CA ASN A 2 -28.94 4.16 3.96
C ASN A 2 -27.47 3.81 4.34
N LEU A 3 -26.97 4.34 5.46
CA LEU A 3 -25.60 4.09 5.94
C LEU A 3 -25.29 2.60 6.14
N ARG A 4 -26.26 1.81 6.62
CA ARG A 4 -26.10 0.37 6.82
C ARG A 4 -25.89 -0.34 5.48
N ASP A 5 -26.63 0.04 4.44
CA ASP A 5 -26.46 -0.52 3.10
C ASP A 5 -25.05 -0.24 2.55
N HIS A 6 -24.55 1.00 2.73
CA HIS A 6 -23.18 1.37 2.38
C HIS A 6 -22.14 0.59 3.18
N ALA A 7 -22.37 0.40 4.49
CA ALA A 7 -21.48 -0.36 5.37
C ALA A 7 -21.43 -1.85 4.96
N THR A 8 -22.57 -2.46 4.64
CA THR A 8 -22.61 -3.84 4.11
C THR A 8 -21.86 -3.92 2.79
N ARG A 9 -22.12 -2.97 1.87
CA ARG A 9 -21.48 -2.91 0.56
C ARG A 9 -19.96 -2.82 0.66
N VAL A 10 -19.41 -1.97 1.54
CA VAL A 10 -17.94 -1.86 1.68
C VAL A 10 -17.30 -3.13 2.24
N VAL A 11 -17.99 -3.86 3.13
CA VAL A 11 -17.51 -5.16 3.63
C VAL A 11 -17.49 -6.20 2.51
N VAL A 12 -18.58 -6.31 1.74
CA VAL A 12 -18.66 -7.24 0.61
C VAL A 12 -17.57 -6.94 -0.43
N LEU A 13 -17.43 -5.66 -0.83
CA LEU A 13 -16.42 -5.23 -1.80
C LEU A 13 -15.00 -5.53 -1.31
N ARG A 14 -14.70 -5.32 -0.03
CA ARG A 14 -13.39 -5.66 0.51
C ARG A 14 -13.10 -7.16 0.38
N VAL A 15 -14.04 -8.01 0.80
CA VAL A 15 -13.83 -9.47 0.76
C VAL A 15 -13.60 -9.94 -0.67
N LEU A 16 -14.40 -9.46 -1.62
CA LEU A 16 -14.23 -9.80 -3.04
C LEU A 16 -12.91 -9.27 -3.60
N ARG A 17 -12.52 -8.03 -3.27
CA ARG A 17 -11.23 -7.46 -3.65
C ARG A 17 -10.08 -8.31 -3.14
N ASP A 18 -10.10 -8.67 -1.86
CA ASP A 18 -9.01 -9.43 -1.23
C ASP A 18 -8.91 -10.84 -1.86
N ALA A 19 -10.04 -11.46 -2.24
CA ALA A 19 -10.06 -12.73 -2.96
C ALA A 19 -9.52 -12.61 -4.40
N VAL A 20 -10.00 -11.63 -5.18
CA VAL A 20 -9.54 -11.38 -6.55
C VAL A 20 -8.05 -11.03 -6.58
N GLU A 21 -7.58 -10.23 -5.62
CA GLU A 21 -6.16 -9.87 -5.48
C GLU A 21 -5.29 -11.11 -5.22
N ALA A 22 -5.77 -12.07 -4.41
CA ALA A 22 -5.03 -13.30 -4.14
C ALA A 22 -4.86 -14.15 -5.41
N GLU A 23 -5.96 -14.39 -6.13
CA GLU A 23 -5.95 -15.12 -7.42
C GLU A 23 -5.09 -14.38 -8.47
N TYR A 24 -5.27 -13.06 -8.60
CA TYR A 24 -4.48 -12.23 -9.51
C TYR A 24 -2.98 -12.34 -9.23
N ARG A 25 -2.57 -12.31 -7.97
CA ARG A 25 -1.15 -12.46 -7.59
C ARG A 25 -0.60 -13.85 -7.91
N ALA A 26 -1.39 -14.90 -7.67
CA ALA A 26 -1.02 -16.26 -7.99
C ALA A 26 -0.83 -16.44 -9.50
N GLU A 27 -1.81 -16.03 -10.30
CA GLU A 27 -1.75 -16.10 -11.77
C GLU A 27 -0.63 -15.22 -12.34
N ARG A 28 -0.46 -13.99 -11.83
CA ARG A 28 0.64 -13.12 -12.23
C ARG A 28 2.00 -13.75 -11.98
N ARG A 29 2.15 -14.50 -10.89
CA ARG A 29 3.40 -15.23 -10.60
C ARG A 29 3.62 -16.34 -11.62
N ALA A 30 2.61 -17.17 -11.86
CA ALA A 30 2.68 -18.26 -12.83
C ALA A 30 3.03 -17.74 -14.24
N VAL A 31 2.39 -16.66 -14.69
CA VAL A 31 2.67 -16.04 -15.99
C VAL A 31 4.09 -15.46 -16.07
N LEU A 32 4.58 -14.84 -15.00
CA LEU A 32 5.96 -14.34 -14.95
C LEU A 32 6.97 -15.48 -15.12
N ASP A 33 6.76 -16.59 -14.41
CA ASP A 33 7.65 -17.74 -14.48
C ASP A 33 7.58 -18.42 -15.87
N GLY A 34 6.39 -18.51 -16.46
CA GLY A 34 6.20 -18.97 -17.84
C GLY A 34 6.89 -18.08 -18.88
N LEU A 35 6.79 -16.75 -18.76
CA LEU A 35 7.50 -15.81 -19.66
C LEU A 35 9.03 -15.93 -19.54
N ARG A 36 9.55 -16.19 -18.34
CA ARG A 36 10.99 -16.44 -18.12
C ARG A 36 11.45 -17.73 -18.80
N ALA A 37 10.68 -18.81 -18.66
CA ALA A 37 10.96 -20.07 -19.33
C ALA A 37 10.91 -19.93 -20.86
N ALA A 38 9.84 -19.30 -21.39
CA ALA A 38 9.69 -19.05 -22.82
C ALA A 38 10.82 -18.19 -23.42
N ARG A 39 11.34 -17.23 -22.65
CA ARG A 39 12.53 -16.47 -23.05
C ARG A 39 13.78 -17.34 -23.12
N ALA A 40 13.99 -18.20 -22.12
CA ALA A 40 15.18 -19.06 -22.06
C ALA A 40 15.18 -20.12 -23.17
N GLU A 41 14.02 -20.70 -23.49
CA GLU A 41 13.90 -21.78 -24.47
C GLU A 41 13.72 -21.29 -25.91
N LEU A 42 12.91 -20.23 -26.11
CA LEU A 42 12.41 -19.82 -27.43
C LEU A 42 12.75 -18.37 -27.80
N ALA A 43 13.49 -17.64 -26.95
CA ALA A 43 13.75 -16.20 -27.10
C ALA A 43 12.48 -15.33 -27.21
N LEU A 44 11.32 -15.84 -26.74
CA LEU A 44 10.06 -15.12 -26.73
C LEU A 44 9.96 -14.23 -25.49
N LYS A 45 9.69 -12.94 -25.69
CA LYS A 45 9.60 -11.94 -24.61
C LYS A 45 8.19 -11.37 -24.39
N SER A 46 7.29 -11.56 -25.34
CA SER A 46 5.95 -10.97 -25.31
C SER A 46 4.90 -11.95 -25.82
N MET A 47 3.70 -11.87 -25.26
CA MET A 47 2.52 -12.61 -25.72
C MET A 47 1.31 -11.69 -25.81
N ARG A 48 0.48 -11.89 -26.84
CA ARG A 48 -0.81 -11.23 -26.97
C ARG A 48 -1.86 -12.02 -26.21
N VAL A 49 -2.68 -11.32 -25.42
CA VAL A 49 -3.81 -11.90 -24.69
C VAL A 49 -5.09 -11.51 -25.41
N THR A 50 -5.91 -12.52 -25.73
CA THR A 50 -7.18 -12.37 -26.41
C THR A 50 -8.32 -12.88 -25.52
N MET A 51 -9.52 -12.39 -25.80
CA MET A 51 -10.76 -12.96 -25.32
C MET A 51 -11.07 -14.28 -26.05
N PRO A 52 -12.05 -15.09 -25.59
CA PRO A 52 -12.45 -16.32 -26.28
C PRO A 52 -12.96 -16.13 -27.72
N ASP A 53 -13.34 -14.90 -28.09
CA ASP A 53 -13.75 -14.50 -29.44
C ASP A 53 -12.56 -13.94 -30.28
N ASP A 54 -11.32 -14.20 -29.85
CA ASP A 54 -10.07 -13.71 -30.44
C ASP A 54 -9.85 -12.19 -30.37
N THR A 55 -10.72 -11.43 -29.72
CA THR A 55 -10.54 -9.99 -29.54
C THR A 55 -9.32 -9.70 -28.64
N PRO A 56 -8.31 -8.93 -29.10
CA PRO A 56 -7.14 -8.63 -28.29
C PRO A 56 -7.47 -7.68 -27.13
N ILE A 57 -7.01 -8.00 -25.92
CA ILE A 57 -7.26 -7.20 -24.71
C ILE A 57 -5.99 -6.72 -24.00
N ALA A 58 -4.85 -7.40 -24.20
CA ALA A 58 -3.58 -6.98 -23.60
C ALA A 58 -2.38 -7.56 -24.33
N THR A 59 -1.20 -7.00 -24.06
CA THR A 59 0.08 -7.62 -24.38
C THR A 59 0.90 -7.73 -23.10
N LEU A 60 1.34 -8.93 -22.77
CA LEU A 60 2.24 -9.18 -21.64
C LEU A 60 3.66 -9.25 -22.16
N THR A 61 4.55 -8.44 -21.61
CA THR A 61 5.97 -8.38 -22.00
C THR A 61 6.84 -8.56 -20.77
N LEU A 62 7.81 -9.46 -20.85
CA LEU A 62 8.87 -9.60 -19.86
C LEU A 62 9.82 -8.40 -19.98
N ILE A 63 9.95 -7.64 -18.90
CA ILE A 63 10.80 -6.46 -18.85
C ILE A 63 12.19 -6.88 -18.35
N ASP A 64 13.22 -6.44 -19.07
CA ASP A 64 14.60 -6.55 -18.60
C ASP A 64 14.93 -5.44 -17.61
N PRO A 65 15.33 -5.78 -16.38
CA PRO A 65 15.82 -4.77 -15.45
C PRO A 65 17.09 -4.14 -16.02
N GLN A 66 17.17 -2.82 -15.98
CA GLN A 66 18.40 -2.11 -16.29
C GLN A 66 19.29 -2.08 -15.04
N PRO A 67 20.61 -2.31 -15.18
CA PRO A 67 21.53 -2.11 -14.07
C PRO A 67 21.38 -0.70 -13.50
N THR A 68 21.29 -0.61 -12.18
CA THR A 68 21.21 0.67 -11.47
C THR A 68 22.38 0.77 -10.49
N VAL A 69 22.90 1.98 -10.33
CA VAL A 69 23.95 2.24 -9.35
C VAL A 69 23.28 2.34 -7.98
N VAL A 70 23.79 1.58 -7.02
CA VAL A 70 23.37 1.63 -5.62
C VAL A 70 24.58 1.94 -4.76
N VAL A 71 24.36 2.66 -3.66
CA VAL A 71 25.38 2.85 -2.63
C VAL A 71 25.50 1.53 -1.86
N ALA A 72 26.59 0.81 -2.07
CA ALA A 72 26.84 -0.47 -1.40
C ALA A 72 27.42 -0.30 0.02
N ASP A 73 28.10 0.82 0.27
CA ASP A 73 28.70 1.19 1.54
C ASP A 73 28.51 2.71 1.73
N GLU A 74 27.59 3.07 2.61
CA GLU A 74 27.23 4.46 2.89
C GLU A 74 28.38 5.22 3.55
N ASP A 75 29.15 4.58 4.43
CA ASP A 75 30.25 5.24 5.14
C ASP A 75 31.40 5.54 4.17
N ALA A 76 31.75 4.57 3.31
CA ALA A 76 32.76 4.76 2.27
C ALA A 76 32.35 5.82 1.23
N PHE A 77 31.08 5.79 0.80
CA PHE A 77 30.56 6.79 -0.14
C PHE A 77 30.50 8.18 0.49
N THR A 78 30.07 8.29 1.74
CA THR A 78 30.04 9.56 2.49
C THR A 78 31.45 10.11 2.68
N ALA A 79 32.43 9.27 3.04
CA ALA A 79 33.82 9.69 3.21
C ALA A 79 34.44 10.19 1.89
N TRP A 80 34.19 9.47 0.79
CA TRP A 80 34.63 9.90 -0.55
C TRP A 80 33.94 11.21 -0.96
N THR A 81 32.64 11.35 -0.72
CA THR A 81 31.88 12.56 -1.01
C THR A 81 32.37 13.73 -0.18
N ALA A 82 32.61 13.55 1.12
CA ALA A 82 33.18 14.60 1.97
C ALA A 82 34.56 15.08 1.49
N ALA A 83 35.37 14.17 0.94
CA ALA A 83 36.70 14.50 0.42
C ALA A 83 36.69 15.18 -0.97
N ASN A 84 35.79 14.76 -1.87
CA ASN A 84 35.77 15.21 -3.27
C ASN A 84 34.71 16.29 -3.55
N HIS A 85 33.64 16.29 -2.76
CA HIS A 85 32.47 17.16 -2.87
C HIS A 85 32.04 17.66 -1.46
N PRO A 86 32.89 18.41 -0.75
CA PRO A 86 32.68 18.74 0.67
C PRO A 86 31.40 19.55 0.95
N GLY A 87 30.86 20.26 -0.04
CA GLY A 87 29.59 20.99 0.09
C GLY A 87 28.35 20.10 0.04
N GLU A 88 28.49 18.83 -0.35
CA GLU A 88 27.39 17.87 -0.50
C GLU A 88 27.22 16.98 0.75
N VAL A 89 27.99 17.24 1.82
CA VAL A 89 27.86 16.55 3.12
C VAL A 89 27.50 17.57 4.19
N GLU A 90 26.38 17.33 4.88
CA GLU A 90 25.90 18.20 5.96
C GLU A 90 25.94 17.51 7.33
N THR A 91 26.10 18.32 8.38
CA THR A 91 25.97 17.86 9.78
C THR A 91 24.68 18.43 10.37
N LEU A 92 23.77 17.54 10.78
CA LEU A 92 22.48 17.92 11.35
C LEU A 92 22.49 17.86 12.88
N VAL A 93 22.19 18.99 13.53
CA VAL A 93 21.87 19.04 14.96
C VAL A 93 20.39 18.76 15.15
N ARG A 94 20.05 17.63 15.77
CA ARG A 94 18.66 17.22 15.99
C ARG A 94 18.44 16.62 17.38
N VAL A 95 17.21 16.73 17.87
CA VAL A 95 16.76 15.97 19.04
C VAL A 95 16.80 14.48 18.70
N ARG A 96 17.30 13.65 19.63
CA ARG A 96 17.36 12.19 19.42
C ARG A 96 15.94 11.63 19.29
N SER A 97 15.64 11.00 18.16
CA SER A 97 14.28 10.55 17.81
C SER A 97 13.67 9.62 18.85
N ALA A 98 14.47 8.70 19.43
CA ALA A 98 14.01 7.79 20.48
C ALA A 98 13.57 8.54 21.74
N TRP A 99 14.41 9.47 22.23
CA TRP A 99 14.10 10.30 23.38
C TRP A 99 12.89 11.18 23.13
N GLN A 100 12.80 11.84 21.96
CA GLN A 100 11.67 12.70 21.60
C GLN A 100 10.35 11.93 21.61
N ARG A 101 10.34 10.72 21.01
CA ARG A 101 9.15 9.86 21.01
C ARG A 101 8.73 9.45 22.42
N GLU A 102 9.68 9.05 23.26
CA GLU A 102 9.40 8.68 24.64
C GLU A 102 8.92 9.86 25.48
N PHE A 103 9.49 11.05 25.27
CA PHE A 103 9.07 12.27 25.92
C PHE A 103 7.64 12.61 25.53
N PHE A 104 7.32 12.63 24.24
CA PHE A 104 5.97 12.91 23.74
C PHE A 104 4.92 11.92 24.24
N ALA A 105 5.26 10.63 24.36
CA ALA A 105 4.34 9.62 24.89
C ALA A 105 3.92 9.86 26.35
N ARG A 106 4.66 10.69 27.09
CA ARG A 106 4.39 11.02 28.50
C ARG A 106 3.66 12.36 28.67
N LEU A 107 3.53 13.16 27.61
CA LEU A 107 2.89 14.46 27.67
C LEU A 107 1.37 14.33 27.83
N ALA A 108 0.79 15.22 28.63
CA ALA A 108 -0.65 15.39 28.69
C ALA A 108 -1.11 16.35 27.58
N CYS A 109 -2.12 15.94 26.81
CA CYS A 109 -2.72 16.76 25.75
C CYS A 109 -3.83 17.67 26.28
N SER A 110 -3.58 18.39 27.38
CA SER A 110 -4.55 19.31 28.00
C SER A 110 -3.83 20.56 28.53
N GLY A 111 -4.23 21.74 28.08
CA GLY A 111 -3.61 23.01 28.49
C GLY A 111 -2.19 23.22 27.92
N PRO A 112 -1.39 24.13 28.51
CA PRO A 112 0.01 24.32 28.14
C PRO A 112 0.81 23.04 28.34
N VAL A 113 1.62 22.67 27.34
CA VAL A 113 2.41 21.44 27.37
C VAL A 113 3.56 21.59 28.38
N ALA A 114 3.52 20.82 29.47
CA ALA A 114 4.53 20.84 30.52
C ALA A 114 5.35 19.54 30.57
N ASP A 115 6.60 19.61 31.01
CA ASP A 115 7.44 18.45 31.29
C ASP A 115 6.76 17.62 32.39
N PRO A 116 6.43 16.34 32.13
CA PRO A 116 5.70 15.50 33.09
C PRO A 116 6.47 15.27 34.41
N ARG A 117 7.78 15.49 34.43
CA ARG A 117 8.65 15.29 35.59
C ARG A 117 8.83 16.56 36.42
N THR A 118 8.93 17.72 35.78
CA THR A 118 9.25 18.99 36.48
C THR A 118 8.04 19.92 36.59
N GLY A 119 7.02 19.74 35.75
CA GLY A 119 5.86 20.63 35.65
C GLY A 119 6.16 21.95 34.90
N GLU A 120 7.37 22.14 34.40
CA GLU A 120 7.74 23.35 33.65
C GLU A 120 7.13 23.32 32.25
N VAL A 121 6.56 24.44 31.80
CA VAL A 121 6.03 24.57 30.43
C VAL A 121 7.19 24.45 29.44
N VAL A 122 7.07 23.53 28.48
CA VAL A 122 8.10 23.25 27.48
C VAL A 122 7.97 24.27 26.34
N PRO A 123 8.97 25.17 26.15
CA PRO A 123 8.92 26.13 25.05
C PRO A 123 8.89 25.41 23.69
N GLY A 124 8.05 25.90 22.77
CA GLY A 124 7.93 25.36 21.43
C GLY A 124 6.95 24.19 21.27
N LEU A 125 6.29 23.73 22.34
CA LEU A 125 5.22 22.73 22.28
C LEU A 125 3.84 23.35 22.49
N THR A 126 2.87 22.93 21.68
CA THR A 126 1.46 23.31 21.79
C THR A 126 0.56 22.12 21.47
N VAL A 127 -0.64 22.09 22.06
CA VAL A 127 -1.66 21.09 21.74
C VAL A 127 -2.44 21.58 20.53
N ALA A 128 -2.27 20.90 19.39
CA ALA A 128 -3.13 21.14 18.23
C ALA A 128 -4.53 20.54 18.48
N PRO A 129 -5.61 21.16 17.97
CA PRO A 129 -6.93 20.55 18.01
C PRO A 129 -6.90 19.19 17.30
N ALA A 130 -7.63 18.21 17.84
CA ALA A 130 -7.76 16.92 17.20
C ALA A 130 -8.38 17.11 15.81
N PRO A 131 -7.75 16.60 14.74
CA PRO A 131 -8.31 16.71 13.40
C PRO A 131 -9.59 15.88 13.32
N GLU A 132 -10.47 16.25 12.38
CA GLU A 132 -11.63 15.44 12.06
C GLU A 132 -11.20 14.02 11.62
N PRO A 133 -11.95 12.96 12.00
CA PRO A 133 -11.65 11.60 11.58
C PRO A 133 -11.58 11.48 10.05
N ARG A 134 -10.41 11.04 9.54
CA ARG A 134 -10.16 10.91 8.09
C ARG A 134 -10.41 9.51 7.55
N SER A 135 -10.64 8.53 8.42
CA SER A 135 -10.79 7.13 8.04
C SER A 135 -11.59 6.33 9.06
N PHE A 136 -12.04 5.15 8.66
CA PHE A 136 -12.63 4.15 9.54
C PHE A 136 -11.85 2.84 9.45
N SER A 137 -11.84 2.07 10.53
CA SER A 137 -11.30 0.70 10.51
C SER A 137 -12.39 -0.28 10.09
N LEU A 138 -12.06 -1.21 9.21
CA LEU A 138 -12.93 -2.33 8.85
C LEU A 138 -12.26 -3.61 9.32
N ARG A 139 -12.96 -4.44 10.11
CA ARG A 139 -12.54 -5.80 10.44
C ARG A 139 -13.74 -6.73 10.30
N PRO A 140 -13.71 -7.67 9.34
CA PRO A 140 -14.73 -8.71 9.28
C PRO A 140 -14.76 -9.49 10.60
N VAL A 141 -15.97 -9.86 11.03
CA VAL A 141 -16.15 -10.78 12.17
C VAL A 141 -15.69 -12.19 11.77
N PRO A 142 -15.38 -13.08 12.74
CA PRO A 142 -15.11 -14.49 12.44
C PRO A 142 -16.23 -15.11 11.61
N GLY A 143 -15.88 -15.81 10.52
CA GLY A 143 -16.85 -16.39 9.59
C GLY A 143 -17.46 -15.40 8.58
N GLY A 144 -17.16 -14.10 8.70
CA GLY A 144 -17.74 -13.06 7.85
C GLY A 144 -17.29 -13.17 6.39
N THR A 145 -16.01 -13.44 6.16
CA THR A 145 -15.43 -13.63 4.83
C THR A 145 -16.05 -14.83 4.13
N GLU A 146 -16.18 -15.96 4.84
CA GLU A 146 -16.75 -17.21 4.33
C GLU A 146 -18.22 -17.04 3.97
N ARG A 147 -18.97 -16.26 4.76
CA ARG A 147 -20.36 -15.92 4.46
C ARG A 147 -20.49 -15.10 3.18
N VAL A 148 -19.66 -14.08 2.99
CA VAL A 148 -19.66 -13.28 1.75
C VAL A 148 -19.26 -14.15 0.55
N ALA A 149 -18.21 -14.96 0.68
CA ALA A 149 -17.77 -15.86 -0.40
C ALA A 149 -18.82 -16.91 -0.75
N ARG A 150 -19.57 -17.43 0.23
CA ARG A 150 -20.71 -18.32 -0.03
C ARG A 150 -21.83 -17.57 -0.74
N ALA A 151 -22.27 -16.43 -0.21
CA ALA A 151 -23.35 -15.62 -0.77
C ALA A 151 -23.06 -15.23 -2.23
N TRP A 152 -21.81 -14.94 -2.55
CA TRP A 152 -21.40 -14.71 -3.94
C TRP A 152 -21.54 -15.98 -4.79
N ARG A 153 -21.00 -17.12 -4.35
CA ARG A 153 -21.08 -18.40 -5.09
C ARG A 153 -22.51 -18.90 -5.27
N THR A 154 -23.41 -18.62 -4.33
CA THR A 154 -24.83 -19.03 -4.38
C THR A 154 -25.72 -18.03 -5.11
N GLY A 155 -25.17 -16.90 -5.58
CA GLY A 155 -25.93 -15.87 -6.30
C GLY A 155 -26.75 -14.93 -5.42
N GLU A 156 -26.58 -14.97 -4.10
CA GLU A 156 -27.20 -14.01 -3.15
C GLU A 156 -26.59 -12.61 -3.27
N ILE A 157 -25.36 -12.49 -3.80
CA ILE A 157 -24.73 -11.22 -4.18
C ILE A 157 -24.76 -11.10 -5.71
N ASP A 158 -25.57 -10.17 -6.22
CA ASP A 158 -25.50 -9.76 -7.61
C ASP A 158 -24.31 -8.83 -7.84
N LEU A 159 -23.28 -9.34 -8.51
CA LEU A 159 -22.10 -8.54 -8.86
C LEU A 159 -22.40 -7.42 -9.84
N ARG A 160 -23.43 -7.52 -10.69
CA ARG A 160 -23.75 -6.47 -11.68
C ARG A 160 -24.32 -5.24 -11.01
N GLY A 161 -25.26 -5.42 -10.06
CA GLY A 161 -25.70 -4.33 -9.19
C GLY A 161 -24.63 -3.85 -8.20
N LEU A 162 -23.69 -4.74 -7.83
CA LEU A 162 -22.60 -4.38 -6.93
C LEU A 162 -21.49 -3.59 -7.62
N LEU A 163 -21.15 -3.90 -8.86
CA LEU A 163 -20.07 -3.28 -9.61
C LEU A 163 -20.72 -2.55 -10.79
N ALA A 164 -21.05 -1.28 -10.59
CA ALA A 164 -21.41 -0.40 -11.70
C ALA A 164 -20.13 -0.17 -12.52
N LEU A 165 -19.82 -1.14 -13.39
CA LEU A 165 -18.74 -1.05 -14.36
C LEU A 165 -19.37 -0.44 -15.61
N ASP A 166 -19.09 0.83 -15.85
CA ASP A 166 -19.45 1.48 -17.09
C ASP A 166 -18.61 0.82 -18.19
N GLY A 167 -19.22 -0.07 -18.96
CA GLY A 167 -18.65 -0.52 -20.23
C GLY A 167 -18.71 0.69 -21.14
N GLY A 168 -17.59 1.37 -21.34
CA GLY A 168 -17.52 2.57 -22.16
C GLY A 168 -18.30 2.39 -23.47
N GLU A 169 -19.14 3.37 -23.80
CA GLU A 169 -19.87 3.41 -25.07
C GLU A 169 -18.85 3.28 -26.21
N THR A 170 -19.03 2.23 -27.02
CA THR A 170 -18.35 2.05 -28.32
C THR A 170 -18.90 3.00 -29.36
#